data_AF-A0A832PPH6-F1
#
_entry.id   AF-A0A832PPH6-F1
#
_cell.length_a   1.000
_cell.length_b   1.000
_cell.length_c   1.000
_cell.angle_alpha   90.00
_cell.angle_beta   90.00
_cell.angle_gamma   90.00
#
_symmetry.space_group_name_H-M   'P 1'
#
loop_
_entity.id
_entity.type
_entity.pdbx_description
1 polymer ?
#
loop_
_entity_poly.entity_id
_entity_poly.type
_entity_poly.pdbx_seq_one_letter_code
_entity_poly.pdbx_strand_id
1 'polypeptide(L)'
;MDSFTRFIPDGTELDAGAIRAAGLAALPFPEWASPGEIVAVGRLVGAERAELWSCQHQQEPHHLAGLSLNDAGRQSFDLGYANVLVAFEAAETYVWQPLDHEFFVVFAPPPILETIRSAGIFTHDFHGYAREDYFKGARSDYLVEMESRYTVVP
;
A
#
# COMPACT_ATOMS: atom_id res chain seq x y z
N MET A 1 -12.17 -14.59 5.26
CA MET A 1 -11.26 -14.04 6.27
C MET A 1 -10.91 -12.66 5.77
N ASP A 2 -11.13 -11.63 6.57
CA ASP A 2 -11.04 -10.24 6.11
C ASP A 2 -9.57 -9.90 5.79
N SER A 3 -9.28 -9.50 4.54
CA SER A 3 -7.92 -9.24 4.04
C SER A 3 -7.18 -8.21 4.89
N PHE A 4 -7.90 -7.26 5.48
CA PHE A 4 -7.34 -6.29 6.42
C PHE A 4 -6.75 -6.95 7.66
N THR A 5 -7.55 -7.76 8.39
CA THR A 5 -7.07 -8.46 9.60
C THR A 5 -5.96 -9.47 9.33
N ARG A 6 -5.86 -9.97 8.08
CA ARG A 6 -4.80 -10.89 7.68
C ARG A 6 -3.44 -10.21 7.60
N PHE A 7 -3.39 -9.03 6.99
CA PHE A 7 -2.12 -8.34 6.71
C PHE A 7 -1.81 -7.23 7.71
N ILE A 8 -2.80 -6.76 8.47
CA ILE A 8 -2.67 -5.67 9.44
C ILE A 8 -3.37 -6.10 10.75
N PRO A 9 -2.86 -7.14 11.44
CA PRO A 9 -3.57 -7.75 12.57
C PRO A 9 -3.82 -6.80 13.74
N ASP A 10 -2.89 -5.86 13.97
CA ASP A 10 -2.99 -4.86 15.05
C ASP A 10 -3.61 -3.53 14.59
N GLY A 11 -4.08 -3.46 13.33
CA GLY A 11 -4.70 -2.28 12.74
C GLY A 11 -3.74 -1.14 12.35
N THR A 12 -2.46 -1.22 12.73
CA THR A 12 -1.50 -0.12 12.55
C THR A 12 -0.30 -0.46 11.65
N GLU A 13 0.13 -1.71 11.62
CA GLU A 13 1.35 -2.10 10.90
C GLU A 13 1.08 -3.30 9.98
N LEU A 14 1.73 -3.27 8.83
CA LEU A 14 1.70 -4.37 7.87
C LEU A 14 2.60 -5.53 8.34
N ASP A 15 2.07 -6.75 8.31
CA ASP A 15 2.79 -7.97 8.64
C ASP A 15 3.46 -8.57 7.39
N ALA A 16 4.76 -8.32 7.24
CA ALA A 16 5.58 -8.87 6.17
C ALA A 16 5.64 -10.41 6.17
N GLY A 17 5.50 -11.04 7.34
CA GLY A 17 5.41 -12.50 7.48
C GLY A 17 4.12 -13.03 6.88
N ALA A 18 2.99 -12.37 7.14
CA ALA A 18 1.69 -12.72 6.57
C ALA A 18 1.65 -12.56 5.05
N ILE A 19 2.30 -11.52 4.51
CA ILE A 19 2.48 -11.32 3.06
C ILE A 19 3.26 -12.47 2.45
N ARG A 20 4.42 -12.82 3.03
CA ARG A 20 5.24 -13.93 2.54
C ARG A 20 4.50 -15.26 2.61
N ALA A 21 3.79 -15.52 3.71
CA ALA A 21 2.98 -16.74 3.87
C ALA A 21 1.81 -16.81 2.86
N ALA A 22 1.39 -15.67 2.32
CA ALA A 22 0.41 -15.59 1.23
C ALA A 22 1.00 -15.85 -0.17
N GLY A 23 2.32 -16.01 -0.30
CA GLY A 23 3.00 -16.12 -1.59
C GLY A 23 3.06 -14.79 -2.36
N LEU A 24 2.86 -13.66 -1.66
CA LEU A 24 2.90 -12.32 -2.23
C LEU A 24 4.28 -11.71 -2.04
N ALA A 25 4.65 -10.82 -2.97
CA ALA A 25 5.78 -9.90 -2.82
C ALA A 25 5.27 -8.52 -2.41
N ALA A 26 6.15 -7.69 -1.83
CA ALA A 26 5.82 -6.32 -1.44
C ALA A 26 6.97 -5.37 -1.74
N LEU A 27 6.62 -4.14 -2.12
CA LEU A 27 7.56 -3.04 -2.32
C LEU A 27 6.99 -1.74 -1.72
N PRO A 28 7.78 -0.98 -0.95
CA PRO A 28 7.42 0.37 -0.55
C PRO A 28 7.65 1.36 -1.70
N PHE A 29 6.85 2.41 -1.72
CA PHE A 29 6.91 3.54 -2.65
C PHE A 29 6.79 4.86 -1.88
N PRO A 30 7.40 5.95 -2.39
CA PRO A 30 7.48 7.19 -1.63
C PRO A 30 6.14 7.87 -1.45
N GLU A 31 6.06 8.68 -0.40
CA GLU A 31 4.93 9.56 -0.14
C GLU A 31 3.62 8.77 0.00
N TRP A 32 2.56 9.23 -0.63
CA TRP A 32 1.21 8.73 -0.48
C TRP A 32 0.65 8.46 -1.86
N ALA A 33 -0.15 7.39 -2.00
CA ALA A 33 -0.69 7.01 -3.29
C ALA A 33 -1.88 7.92 -3.61
N SER A 34 -1.73 8.77 -4.62
CA SER A 34 -2.79 9.67 -5.06
C SER A 34 -4.00 8.89 -5.58
N PRO A 35 -5.21 9.50 -5.59
CA PRO A 35 -6.40 8.87 -6.16
C PRO A 35 -6.20 8.36 -7.59
N GLY A 36 -5.45 9.10 -8.40
CA GLY A 36 -5.15 8.73 -9.79
C GLY A 36 -4.27 7.49 -9.89
N GLU A 37 -3.28 7.36 -9.01
CA GLU A 37 -2.38 6.21 -8.97
C GLU A 37 -3.10 4.94 -8.51
N ILE A 38 -3.98 5.04 -7.51
CA ILE A 38 -4.81 3.90 -7.07
C ILE A 38 -5.72 3.42 -8.20
N VAL A 39 -6.36 4.35 -8.93
CA VAL A 39 -7.17 4.02 -10.12
C VAL A 39 -6.30 3.35 -11.19
N ALA A 40 -5.08 3.85 -11.41
CA ALA A 40 -4.16 3.28 -12.40
C ALA A 40 -3.74 1.85 -12.05
N VAL A 41 -3.42 1.57 -10.78
CA VAL A 41 -3.12 0.20 -10.29
C VAL A 41 -4.32 -0.70 -10.52
N GLY A 42 -5.52 -0.29 -10.10
CA GLY A 42 -6.74 -1.08 -10.29
C GLY A 42 -7.00 -1.44 -11.75
N ARG A 43 -6.85 -0.47 -12.67
CA ARG A 43 -6.97 -0.72 -14.12
C ARG A 43 -5.90 -1.66 -14.66
N LEU A 44 -4.66 -1.49 -14.21
CA LEU A 44 -3.53 -2.30 -14.65
C LEU A 44 -3.72 -3.78 -14.30
N VAL A 45 -4.27 -4.06 -13.12
CA VAL A 45 -4.54 -5.44 -12.66
C VAL A 45 -5.91 -5.98 -13.11
N GLY A 46 -6.63 -5.23 -13.95
CA GLY A 46 -7.92 -5.65 -14.49
C GLY A 46 -9.06 -5.66 -13.46
N ALA A 47 -8.94 -4.90 -12.37
CA ALA A 47 -9.97 -4.79 -11.36
C ALA A 47 -11.10 -3.85 -11.82
N GLU A 48 -12.35 -4.26 -11.64
CA GLU A 48 -13.52 -3.39 -11.86
C GLU A 48 -13.93 -2.64 -10.60
N ARG A 49 -13.63 -3.23 -9.44
CA ARG A 49 -14.00 -2.74 -8.11
C ARG A 49 -12.85 -2.92 -7.14
N ALA A 50 -12.91 -2.14 -6.08
CA ALA A 50 -12.02 -2.29 -4.95
C ALA A 50 -12.82 -2.34 -3.65
N GLU A 51 -12.15 -2.84 -2.63
CA GLU A 51 -12.58 -2.73 -1.25
C GLU A 51 -11.61 -1.83 -0.51
N LEU A 52 -12.11 -1.13 0.50
CA LEU A 52 -11.30 -0.22 1.30
C LEU A 52 -11.53 -0.50 2.78
N TRP A 53 -10.43 -0.55 3.52
CA TRP A 53 -10.43 -0.63 4.96
C TRP A 53 -9.65 0.54 5.52
N SER A 54 -10.12 1.08 6.64
CA SER A 54 -9.40 2.10 7.38
C SER A 54 -9.43 1.80 8.87
N CYS A 55 -8.31 2.05 9.54
CA CYS A 55 -8.19 1.85 10.98
C CYS A 55 -7.45 3.01 11.62
N GLN A 56 -8.04 3.53 12.70
CA GLN A 56 -7.39 4.46 13.62
C GLN A 56 -7.06 3.74 14.91
N HIS A 57 -6.05 4.24 15.63
CA HIS A 57 -5.65 3.66 16.91
C HIS A 57 -6.85 3.52 17.85
N GLN A 58 -7.06 2.31 18.39
CA GLN A 58 -8.16 1.95 19.30
C GLN A 58 -9.58 2.08 18.72
N GLN A 59 -9.74 2.15 17.40
CA GLN A 59 -11.04 2.13 16.74
C GLN A 59 -11.23 0.82 15.96
N GLU A 60 -12.50 0.45 15.79
CA GLU A 60 -12.86 -0.70 14.98
C GLU A 60 -12.56 -0.38 13.50
N PRO A 61 -11.99 -1.32 12.71
CA PRO A 61 -11.74 -1.09 11.30
C PRO A 61 -13.04 -0.76 10.55
N HIS A 62 -13.04 0.32 9.78
CA HIS A 62 -14.15 0.67 8.90
C HIS A 62 -13.93 0.06 7.52
N HIS A 63 -14.95 -0.63 6.99
CA HIS A 63 -14.89 -1.33 5.70
C HIS A 63 -15.92 -0.75 4.72
N LEU A 64 -15.45 -0.48 3.50
CA LEU A 64 -16.25 -0.05 2.36
C LEU A 64 -16.03 -1.05 1.21
N ALA A 65 -17.04 -1.88 0.94
CA ALA A 65 -16.96 -2.90 -0.09
C ALA A 65 -17.54 -2.42 -1.44
N GLY A 66 -17.03 -3.01 -2.53
CA GLY A 66 -17.63 -2.88 -3.87
C GLY A 66 -17.55 -1.47 -4.47
N LEU A 67 -16.57 -0.68 -4.07
CA LEU A 67 -16.34 0.66 -4.58
C LEU A 67 -15.95 0.63 -6.06
N SER A 68 -16.39 1.62 -6.83
CA SER A 68 -15.77 1.88 -8.14
C SER A 68 -14.31 2.28 -7.94
N LEU A 69 -13.45 2.09 -8.94
CA LEU A 69 -12.04 2.48 -8.82
C LEU A 69 -11.87 3.97 -8.46
N ASN A 70 -12.69 4.84 -9.06
CA ASN A 70 -12.65 6.28 -8.77
C ASN A 70 -13.06 6.58 -7.32
N ASP A 71 -14.10 5.90 -6.81
CA ASP A 71 -14.52 6.06 -5.43
C ASP A 71 -13.48 5.52 -4.46
N ALA A 72 -12.85 4.37 -4.76
CA ALA A 72 -11.78 3.83 -3.93
C ALA A 72 -10.58 4.78 -3.84
N GLY A 73 -10.15 5.35 -4.97
CA GLY A 73 -9.11 6.38 -5.00
C GLY A 73 -9.50 7.60 -4.16
N ARG A 74 -10.71 8.13 -4.34
CA ARG A 74 -11.19 9.30 -3.58
C ARG A 74 -11.32 9.02 -2.08
N GLN A 75 -11.94 7.92 -1.70
CA GLN A 75 -12.16 7.55 -0.30
C GLN A 75 -10.84 7.29 0.42
N SER A 76 -9.86 6.67 -0.25
CA SER A 76 -8.53 6.47 0.34
C SER A 76 -7.82 7.79 0.68
N PHE A 77 -7.99 8.81 -0.16
CA PHE A 77 -7.52 10.16 0.08
C PHE A 77 -8.28 10.81 1.24
N ASP A 78 -9.62 10.74 1.20
CA ASP A 78 -10.47 11.35 2.22
C ASP A 78 -10.18 10.76 3.62
N LEU A 79 -9.68 9.52 3.67
CA LEU A 79 -9.27 8.80 4.87
C LEU A 79 -7.78 8.95 5.22
N GLY A 80 -7.10 9.98 4.70
CA GLY A 80 -5.69 10.30 4.99
C GLY A 80 -5.37 10.62 6.47
N TYR A 81 -6.31 10.42 7.39
CA TYR A 81 -6.10 10.48 8.84
C TYR A 81 -6.15 9.10 9.50
N ALA A 82 -6.10 8.02 8.72
CA ALA A 82 -6.13 6.63 9.17
C ALA A 82 -5.08 5.78 8.43
N ASN A 83 -4.80 4.58 8.95
CA ASN A 83 -4.14 3.55 8.15
C ASN A 83 -5.17 3.00 7.16
N VAL A 84 -4.88 3.06 5.86
CA VAL A 84 -5.81 2.66 4.81
C VAL A 84 -5.25 1.48 4.04
N LEU A 85 -6.09 0.47 3.79
CA LEU A 85 -5.81 -0.61 2.85
C LEU A 85 -6.82 -0.53 1.72
N VAL A 86 -6.34 -0.45 0.48
CA VAL A 86 -7.16 -0.65 -0.72
C VAL A 86 -6.86 -2.03 -1.27
N ALA A 87 -7.89 -2.88 -1.42
CA ALA A 87 -7.72 -4.21 -2.01
C ALA A 87 -8.45 -4.34 -3.34
N PHE A 88 -7.72 -4.87 -4.32
CA PHE A 88 -8.23 -5.39 -5.57
C PHE A 88 -8.27 -6.92 -5.46
N GLU A 89 -9.19 -7.43 -4.64
CA GLU A 89 -9.28 -8.82 -4.18
C GLU A 89 -9.16 -9.86 -5.31
N ALA A 90 -9.88 -9.65 -6.43
CA ALA A 90 -9.87 -10.57 -7.57
C ALA A 90 -8.48 -10.74 -8.23
N ALA A 91 -7.61 -9.75 -8.07
CA ALA A 91 -6.24 -9.75 -8.57
C ALA A 91 -5.19 -9.96 -7.46
N GLU A 92 -5.63 -10.24 -6.23
CA GLU A 92 -4.76 -10.37 -5.04
C GLU A 92 -3.76 -9.22 -4.89
N THR A 93 -4.17 -8.01 -5.25
CA THR A 93 -3.31 -6.81 -5.26
C THR A 93 -3.81 -5.80 -4.24
N TYR A 94 -2.90 -5.25 -3.46
CA TYR A 94 -3.22 -4.42 -2.33
C TYR A 94 -2.31 -3.19 -2.28
N VAL A 95 -2.86 -2.07 -1.80
CA VAL A 95 -2.13 -0.82 -1.54
C VAL A 95 -2.41 -0.41 -0.10
N TRP A 96 -1.39 -0.46 0.75
CA TRP A 96 -1.45 -0.02 2.13
C TRP A 96 -0.81 1.35 2.30
N GLN A 97 -1.54 2.28 2.91
CA GLN A 97 -1.10 3.64 3.21
C GLN A 97 -1.11 3.83 4.73
N PRO A 98 0.07 3.87 5.38
CA PRO A 98 0.18 4.19 6.81
C PRO A 98 -0.22 5.64 7.11
N LEU A 99 -0.63 5.89 8.35
CA LEU A 99 -1.07 7.20 8.83
C LEU A 99 -0.06 8.35 8.61
N ASP A 100 1.24 8.06 8.62
CA ASP A 100 2.29 9.09 8.54
C ASP A 100 2.55 9.56 7.09
N HIS A 101 2.00 8.86 6.07
CA HIS A 101 2.03 9.21 4.63
C HIS A 101 3.42 9.51 4.05
N GLU A 102 4.48 9.04 4.70
CA GLU A 102 5.84 9.19 4.18
C GLU A 102 6.17 8.17 3.08
N PHE A 103 5.40 7.09 3.06
CA PHE A 103 5.48 5.99 2.11
C PHE A 103 4.13 5.26 2.05
N PHE A 104 3.95 4.45 1.02
CA PHE A 104 2.91 3.42 0.95
C PHE A 104 3.53 2.11 0.47
N VAL A 105 2.83 1.00 0.65
CA VAL A 105 3.31 -0.34 0.26
C VAL A 105 2.34 -0.95 -0.72
N VAL A 106 2.84 -1.42 -1.86
CA VAL A 106 2.09 -2.26 -2.79
C VAL A 106 2.54 -3.69 -2.61
N PHE A 107 1.58 -4.61 -2.47
CA PHE A 107 1.87 -6.03 -2.39
C PHE A 107 0.88 -6.85 -3.22
N ALA A 108 1.41 -7.84 -3.93
CA ALA A 108 0.71 -8.58 -4.97
C ALA A 108 1.48 -9.87 -5.33
N PRO A 109 0.91 -10.77 -6.14
CA PRO A 109 1.68 -11.84 -6.75
C PRO A 109 2.92 -11.29 -7.48
N PRO A 110 4.09 -11.96 -7.42
CA PRO A 110 5.33 -11.39 -7.93
C PRO A 110 5.29 -10.92 -9.40
N PRO A 111 4.64 -11.64 -10.35
CA PRO A 111 4.51 -11.16 -11.72
C PRO A 111 3.66 -9.88 -11.85
N ILE A 112 2.65 -9.73 -11.00
CA ILE A 112 1.77 -8.56 -10.97
C ILE A 112 2.52 -7.37 -10.38
N LEU A 113 3.22 -7.57 -9.26
CA LEU A 113 4.02 -6.52 -8.64
C LEU A 113 5.09 -5.97 -9.58
N GLU A 114 5.76 -6.85 -10.32
CA GLU A 114 6.74 -6.45 -11.34
C GLU A 114 6.11 -5.68 -12.50
N THR A 115 4.88 -6.05 -12.89
CA THR A 115 4.10 -5.31 -13.89
C THR A 115 3.76 -3.91 -13.40
N ILE A 116 3.32 -3.76 -12.14
CA ILE A 116 3.04 -2.46 -11.51
C ILE A 116 4.31 -1.60 -11.46
N ARG A 117 5.42 -2.17 -10.98
CA ARG A 117 6.72 -1.49 -10.91
C ARG A 117 7.18 -0.98 -12.28
N SER A 118 7.02 -1.81 -13.32
CA SER A 118 7.45 -1.49 -14.68
C SER A 118 6.51 -0.55 -15.43
N ALA A 119 5.26 -0.38 -14.97
CA ALA A 119 4.29 0.49 -15.61
C ALA A 119 4.57 1.98 -15.42
N GLY A 120 5.48 2.35 -14.49
CA GLY A 120 5.82 3.74 -14.21
C GLY A 120 4.63 4.54 -13.66
N ILE A 121 3.70 3.88 -12.96
CA ILE A 121 2.57 4.54 -12.28
C ILE A 121 3.10 5.51 -11.23
N PHE A 122 4.10 5.06 -10.47
CA PHE A 122 4.74 5.82 -9.40
C PHE A 122 6.04 6.41 -9.92
N THR A 123 6.21 7.72 -9.74
CA THR A 123 7.31 8.48 -10.33
C THR A 123 8.65 8.29 -9.61
N HIS A 124 8.63 7.94 -8.33
CA HIS A 124 9.83 7.92 -7.50
C HIS A 124 10.22 6.50 -7.11
N ASP A 125 11.52 6.23 -7.26
CA ASP A 125 12.15 5.03 -6.70
C ASP A 125 12.36 5.23 -5.20
N PHE A 126 11.91 4.27 -4.38
CA PHE A 126 11.98 4.37 -2.92
C PHE A 126 13.42 4.42 -2.41
N HIS A 127 14.31 3.64 -3.03
CA HIS A 127 15.72 3.57 -2.63
C HIS A 127 16.42 4.91 -2.78
N GLY A 128 16.21 5.58 -3.93
CA GLY A 128 16.70 6.92 -4.20
C GLY A 128 16.07 7.96 -3.27
N TYR A 129 14.74 7.96 -3.16
CA TYR A 129 13.99 8.89 -2.32
C TYR A 129 14.43 8.87 -0.86
N ALA A 130 14.56 7.67 -0.26
CA ALA A 130 14.95 7.50 1.14
C ALA A 130 16.35 8.07 1.47
N ARG A 131 17.19 8.31 0.44
CA ARG A 131 18.58 8.77 0.56
C ARG A 131 18.82 10.15 -0.04
N GLU A 132 17.76 10.87 -0.40
CA GLU A 132 17.90 12.24 -0.89
C GLU A 132 18.57 13.13 0.16
N ASP A 133 19.46 14.01 -0.32
CA ASP A 133 20.23 14.93 0.53
C ASP A 133 19.35 15.81 1.41
N TYR A 134 18.12 16.10 0.96
CA TYR A 134 17.13 16.88 1.68
C TYR A 134 16.61 16.20 2.96
N PHE A 135 16.63 14.85 3.04
CA PHE A 135 16.14 14.09 4.20
C PHE A 135 17.25 13.63 5.16
N LYS A 136 18.51 14.05 4.94
CA LYS A 136 19.66 13.62 5.74
C LYS A 136 19.40 13.72 7.25
N GLY A 137 19.63 12.62 7.96
CA GLY A 137 19.38 12.48 9.39
C GLY A 137 18.27 11.46 9.68
N ALA A 138 17.59 11.63 10.82
CA ALA A 138 16.64 10.65 11.34
C ALA A 138 15.52 10.24 10.37
N ARG A 139 15.10 11.14 9.47
CA ARG A 139 14.09 10.83 8.45
C ARG A 139 14.61 9.85 7.41
N SER A 140 15.82 10.07 6.88
CA SER A 140 16.46 9.13 5.97
C SER A 140 16.69 7.77 6.63
N ASP A 141 17.15 7.75 7.90
CA ASP A 141 17.32 6.50 8.65
C ASP A 141 16.00 5.72 8.78
N TYR A 142 14.90 6.42 9.12
CA TYR A 142 13.56 5.85 9.19
C TYR A 142 13.09 5.27 7.85
N LEU A 143 13.21 6.03 6.75
CA LEU A 143 12.79 5.57 5.43
C LEU A 143 13.60 4.35 4.96
N VAL A 144 14.91 4.32 5.24
CA VAL A 144 15.76 3.16 4.93
C VAL A 144 15.37 1.93 5.76
N GLU A 145 14.97 2.11 7.02
CA GLU A 145 14.42 1.03 7.83
C GLU A 145 13.11 0.50 7.23
N MET A 146 12.19 1.39 6.83
CA MET A 146 10.92 1.00 6.21
C MET A 146 11.11 0.32 4.85
N GLU A 147 12.12 0.74 4.06
CA GLU A 147 12.55 0.07 2.83
C GLU A 147 12.86 -1.40 3.11
N SER A 148 13.71 -1.65 4.11
CA SER A 148 14.13 -3.00 4.52
C SER A 148 12.96 -3.82 5.07
N ARG A 149 12.10 -3.20 5.89
CA ARG A 149 10.98 -3.85 6.58
C ARG A 149 9.90 -4.32 5.61
N TYR A 150 9.56 -3.49 4.61
CA TYR A 150 8.42 -3.73 3.73
C TYR A 150 8.78 -4.19 2.32
N THR A 151 10.07 -4.35 2.03
CA THR A 151 10.52 -5.10 0.85
C THR A 151 10.41 -6.60 1.14
N VAL A 152 9.41 -7.25 0.55
CA VAL A 152 9.22 -8.70 0.64
C VAL A 152 9.50 -9.30 -0.73
N VAL A 153 10.61 -10.02 -0.83
CA VAL A 153 10.93 -10.86 -1.99
C VAL A 153 10.44 -12.29 -1.77
N PRO A 154 9.98 -13.00 -2.82
CA PRO A 154 9.59 -14.42 -2.76
C PRO A 154 10.71 -15.36 -2.33
#